data_AF-A0A7S2BC21-F1
#
_entry.id   AF-A0A7S2BC21-F1
#
_cell.length_a   1.000
_cell.length_b   1.000
_cell.length_c   1.000
_cell.angle_alpha   90.00
_cell.angle_beta   90.00
_cell.angle_gamma   90.00
#
_symmetry.space_group_name_H-M   'P 1'
#
loop_
_entity.id
_entity.type
_entity.pdbx_description
1 polymer ?
#
loop_
_entity_poly.entity_id
_entity_poly.type
_entity_poly.pdbx_seq_one_letter_code
_entity_poly.pdbx_strand_id
1 'polypeptide(L)'
;ESKYLRDVHSHVIQLLEDAEEAISQCRDLRDLYDSKVDKRQSNVLYALTFVTILVTPIQLLSGVYGMNFETIPELEWANGYYYFWAAAGALMLLQAIFFKAHGWF
;
A
#
# COMPACT_ATOMS: atom_id res chain seq x y z
N GLU A 1 -7.80 -63.69 16.52
CA GLU A 1 -8.45 -62.35 16.51
C GLU A 1 -7.54 -61.16 16.82
N SER A 2 -6.63 -61.22 17.81
CA SER A 2 -5.79 -60.07 18.23
C SER A 2 -5.01 -59.34 17.11
N LYS A 3 -4.58 -60.05 16.06
CA LYS A 3 -3.75 -59.47 14.98
C LYS A 3 -4.53 -58.56 14.03
N TYR A 4 -5.80 -58.88 13.73
CA TYR A 4 -6.67 -58.08 12.87
C TYR A 4 -7.05 -56.75 13.54
N LEU A 5 -7.39 -56.78 14.84
CA LEU A 5 -7.70 -55.56 15.59
C LEU A 5 -6.49 -54.62 15.69
N ARG A 6 -5.28 -55.17 15.81
CA ARG A 6 -4.04 -54.38 15.84
C ARG A 6 -3.74 -53.71 14.49
N ASP A 7 -4.00 -54.42 13.40
CA ASP A 7 -3.79 -53.90 12.04
C ASP A 7 -4.75 -52.75 11.71
N VAL A 8 -6.05 -52.93 12.03
CA VAL A 8 -7.05 -51.86 11.90
C VAL A 8 -6.71 -50.66 12.78
N HIS A 9 -6.25 -50.89 14.01
CA HIS A 9 -5.82 -49.81 14.91
C HIS A 9 -4.62 -49.03 14.35
N SER A 10 -3.63 -49.71 13.77
CA SER A 10 -2.50 -49.04 13.10
C SER A 10 -2.94 -48.20 11.90
N HIS A 11 -3.82 -48.73 11.04
CA HIS A 11 -4.35 -47.94 9.92
C HIS A 11 -5.15 -46.72 10.37
N VAL A 12 -5.93 -46.84 11.46
CA VAL A 12 -6.66 -45.69 12.01
C VAL A 12 -5.71 -44.61 12.53
N ILE A 13 -4.61 -45.00 13.20
CA ILE A 13 -3.59 -44.03 13.64
C ILE A 13 -2.94 -43.35 12.44
N GLN A 14 -2.56 -44.11 11.41
CA GLN A 14 -1.93 -43.54 10.23
C GLN A 14 -2.85 -42.57 9.48
N LEU A 15 -4.13 -42.90 9.34
CA LEU A 15 -5.13 -42.00 8.78
C LEU A 15 -5.33 -40.73 9.62
N LEU A 16 -5.17 -40.83 10.95
CA LEU A 16 -5.27 -39.69 11.84
C LEU A 16 -4.06 -38.75 11.66
N GLU A 17 -2.85 -39.32 11.57
CA GLU A 17 -1.61 -38.58 11.28
C GLU A 17 -1.70 -37.87 9.92
N ASP A 18 -2.14 -38.58 8.86
CA ASP A 18 -2.35 -38.01 7.53
C ASP A 18 -3.37 -36.87 7.56
N ALA A 19 -4.45 -37.00 8.35
CA ALA A 19 -5.47 -35.97 8.49
C ALA A 19 -4.94 -34.74 9.24
N GLU A 20 -4.14 -34.92 10.29
CA GLU A 20 -3.48 -33.83 11.01
C GLU A 20 -2.49 -33.08 10.11
N GLU A 21 -1.72 -33.81 9.29
CA GLU A 21 -0.82 -33.21 8.31
C GLU A 21 -1.58 -32.40 7.27
N ALA A 22 -2.68 -32.94 6.72
CA ALA A 22 -3.52 -32.23 5.77
C ALA A 22 -4.13 -30.95 6.37
N ILE A 23 -4.54 -30.97 7.65
CA ILE A 23 -5.03 -29.78 8.35
C ILE A 23 -3.90 -28.76 8.52
N SER A 24 -2.68 -29.19 8.85
CA SER A 24 -1.52 -28.30 8.95
C SER A 24 -1.21 -27.63 7.62
N GLN A 25 -1.15 -28.40 6.53
CA GLN A 25 -0.93 -27.87 5.19
C GLN A 25 -2.03 -26.88 4.76
N CYS A 26 -3.29 -27.14 5.11
CA CYS A 26 -4.39 -26.20 4.87
C CYS A 26 -4.19 -24.87 5.62
N ARG A 27 -3.66 -24.91 6.85
CA ARG A 27 -3.36 -23.69 7.63
C ARG A 27 -2.21 -22.91 7.00
N ASP A 28 -1.14 -23.58 6.61
CA ASP A 28 -0.01 -22.95 5.92
C ASP A 28 -0.44 -22.27 4.62
N LEU A 29 -1.30 -22.94 3.84
CA LEU A 29 -1.89 -22.36 2.62
C LEU A 29 -2.74 -21.13 2.91
N ARG A 30 -3.52 -21.14 4.01
CA ARG A 30 -4.31 -19.98 4.44
C ARG A 30 -3.40 -18.82 4.81
N ASP A 31 -2.36 -19.08 5.60
CA ASP A 31 -1.41 -18.05 6.04
C ASP A 31 -0.66 -17.45 4.83
N LEU A 32 -0.31 -18.27 3.83
CA LEU A 32 0.24 -17.81 2.56
C LEU A 32 -0.75 -16.96 1.75
N TYR A 33 -2.03 -17.35 1.74
CA TYR A 33 -3.08 -16.58 1.07
C TYR A 33 -3.27 -15.22 1.73
N ASP A 34 -3.39 -15.18 3.05
CA ASP A 34 -3.54 -13.94 3.82
C ASP A 34 -2.30 -13.04 3.60
N SER A 35 -1.08 -13.60 3.63
CA SER A 35 0.15 -12.87 3.30
C SER A 35 0.13 -12.26 1.89
N LYS A 36 -0.43 -12.96 0.90
CA LYS A 36 -0.59 -12.42 -0.46
C LYS A 36 -1.62 -11.30 -0.51
N VAL A 37 -2.73 -11.43 0.21
CA VAL A 37 -3.75 -10.38 0.33
C VAL A 37 -3.16 -9.14 0.98
N ASP A 38 -2.44 -9.28 2.09
CA ASP A 38 -1.78 -8.17 2.78
C ASP A 38 -0.75 -7.46 1.90
N LYS A 39 0.07 -8.21 1.16
CA LYS A 39 1.00 -7.63 0.17
C LYS A 39 0.27 -6.83 -0.90
N ARG A 40 -0.85 -7.35 -1.43
CA ARG A 40 -1.68 -6.63 -2.40
C ARG A 40 -2.28 -5.37 -1.79
N GLN A 41 -2.80 -5.45 -0.58
CA GLN A 41 -3.37 -4.30 0.13
C GLN A 41 -2.32 -3.23 0.40
N SER A 42 -1.13 -3.64 0.84
CA SER A 42 0.02 -2.76 1.03
C SER A 42 0.37 -2.04 -0.27
N ASN A 43 0.48 -2.76 -1.40
CA ASN A 43 0.76 -2.17 -2.71
C ASN A 43 -0.34 -1.17 -3.15
N VAL A 44 -1.62 -1.47 -2.87
CA VAL A 44 -2.72 -0.55 -3.17
C VAL A 44 -2.64 0.72 -2.32
N LEU A 45 -2.38 0.59 -1.02
CA LEU A 45 -2.16 1.74 -0.13
C LEU A 45 -0.96 2.57 -0.59
N TYR A 46 0.15 1.93 -0.94
CA TYR A 46 1.33 2.60 -1.48
C TYR A 46 0.97 3.44 -2.73
N ALA A 47 0.23 2.87 -3.67
CA ALA A 47 -0.20 3.58 -4.87
C ALA A 47 -1.11 4.79 -4.55
N LEU A 48 -2.07 4.62 -3.64
CA LEU A 48 -2.96 5.71 -3.23
C LEU A 48 -2.20 6.83 -2.52
N THR A 49 -1.36 6.50 -1.54
CA THR A 49 -0.56 7.47 -0.80
C THR A 49 0.42 8.21 -1.71
N PHE A 50 1.01 7.52 -2.69
CA PHE A 50 1.87 8.15 -3.69
C PHE A 50 1.12 9.24 -4.47
N VAL A 51 -0.07 8.94 -4.98
CA VAL A 51 -0.91 9.92 -5.66
C VAL A 51 -1.31 11.06 -4.72
N THR A 52 -1.68 10.75 -3.47
CA THR A 52 -2.03 11.78 -2.47
C THR A 52 -0.87 12.73 -2.21
N ILE A 53 0.35 12.22 -1.96
CA ILE A 53 1.51 13.06 -1.64
C ILE A 53 1.84 14.03 -2.79
N LEU A 54 1.68 13.59 -4.05
CA LEU A 54 1.87 14.45 -5.23
C LEU A 54 0.83 15.56 -5.32
N VAL A 55 -0.42 15.28 -4.95
CA VAL A 55 -1.55 16.19 -5.12
C VAL A 55 -1.71 17.16 -3.95
N THR A 56 -1.44 16.72 -2.71
CA THR A 56 -1.62 17.52 -1.48
C THR A 56 -0.93 18.89 -1.47
N PRO A 57 0.37 19.06 -1.84
CA PRO A 57 1.00 20.38 -1.80
C PRO A 57 0.37 21.35 -2.81
N ILE A 58 -0.04 20.86 -3.98
CA ILE A 58 -0.71 21.67 -5.00
C ILE A 58 -2.10 22.09 -4.50
N GLN A 59 -2.83 21.17 -3.87
CA GLN A 59 -4.11 21.48 -3.24
C GLN A 59 -3.97 22.53 -2.14
N LEU A 60 -2.93 22.44 -1.30
CA LEU A 60 -2.64 23.44 -0.27
C LEU A 60 -2.34 24.81 -0.91
N LEU A 61 -1.49 24.85 -1.93
CA LEU A 61 -1.14 26.08 -2.63
C LEU A 61 -2.38 26.71 -3.27
N SER A 62 -3.15 25.93 -4.04
CA SER A 62 -4.41 26.37 -4.63
C SER A 62 -5.44 26.79 -3.58
N GLY A 63 -5.45 26.15 -2.40
CA GLY A 63 -6.32 26.49 -1.29
C GLY A 63 -5.99 27.85 -0.71
N VAL A 64 -4.70 28.13 -0.45
CA VAL A 64 -4.23 29.44 0.06
C VAL A 64 -4.53 30.57 -0.92
N TYR A 65 -4.23 30.38 -2.22
CA TYR A 65 -4.55 31.37 -3.26
C TYR A 65 -6.05 31.47 -3.58
N GLY A 66 -6.86 30.50 -3.14
CA GLY A 66 -8.32 30.52 -3.23
C GLY A 66 -9.01 31.18 -2.05
N MET A 67 -8.28 31.63 -1.03
CA MET A 67 -8.85 32.34 0.12
C MET A 67 -9.22 33.79 -0.27
N ASN A 68 -10.38 34.27 0.18
CA ASN A 68 -10.86 35.64 -0.06
C ASN A 68 -10.10 36.69 0.77
N PHE A 69 -8.77 36.76 0.65
CA PHE A 69 -7.99 37.84 1.23
C PHE A 69 -7.96 39.05 0.29
N GLU A 70 -8.25 40.23 0.82
CA GLU A 70 -8.38 41.50 0.09
C GLU A 70 -7.05 42.01 -0.49
N THR A 71 -5.91 41.54 0.02
CA THR A 71 -4.59 41.84 -0.52
C THR A 71 -3.71 40.61 -0.41
N ILE A 72 -3.69 39.78 -1.45
CA ILE A 72 -2.64 38.76 -1.63
C ILE A 72 -1.53 39.43 -2.45
N PRO A 73 -0.42 39.89 -1.82
CA PRO A 73 0.59 40.71 -2.49
C PRO A 73 1.25 40.01 -3.69
N GLU A 74 1.17 38.69 -3.76
CA GLU A 74 1.71 37.86 -4.85
C GLU A 74 0.80 37.85 -6.10
N LEU A 75 -0.48 38.22 -5.96
CA LEU A 75 -1.46 38.27 -7.05
C LEU A 75 -1.37 39.58 -7.86
N GLU A 76 -0.90 40.66 -7.24
CA GLU A 76 -0.70 41.97 -7.89
C GLU A 76 0.54 42.00 -8.81
N TRP A 77 1.36 40.95 -8.79
CA TRP A 77 2.51 40.83 -9.68
C TRP A 77 2.05 40.57 -11.11
N ALA A 78 2.57 41.33 -12.07
CA ALA A 78 2.25 41.19 -13.49
C ALA A 78 2.42 39.74 -14.04
N ASN A 79 3.32 38.96 -13.43
CA ASN A 79 3.59 37.57 -13.80
C ASN A 79 3.25 36.55 -12.68
N GLY A 80 2.46 36.92 -11.66
CA GLY A 80 2.14 36.07 -10.51
C GLY A 80 1.57 34.70 -10.88
N TYR A 81 0.75 34.64 -11.94
CA TYR A 81 0.22 33.39 -12.49
C TYR A 81 1.32 32.43 -12.98
N TYR A 82 2.35 32.94 -13.65
CA TYR A 82 3.46 32.13 -14.14
C TYR A 82 4.35 31.64 -12.98
N TYR A 83 4.58 32.47 -11.97
CA TYR A 83 5.33 32.07 -10.78
C TYR A 83 4.62 30.98 -9.98
N PHE A 84 3.29 31.04 -9.86
CA PHE A 84 2.49 29.99 -9.23
C PHE A 84 2.67 28.64 -9.93
N TRP A 85 2.51 28.59 -11.26
CA TRP A 85 2.69 27.36 -12.02
C TRP A 85 4.14 26.86 -12.01
N ALA A 86 5.12 27.77 -12.02
CA ALA A 86 6.53 27.41 -11.85
C ALA A 86 6.80 26.79 -10.47
N ALA A 87 6.24 27.35 -9.39
CA ALA A 87 6.36 26.81 -8.04
C ALA A 87 5.66 25.46 -7.90
N ALA A 88 4.45 25.31 -8.45
CA ALA A 88 3.72 24.04 -8.46
C ALA A 88 4.48 22.95 -9.25
N GLY A 89 5.03 23.29 -10.40
CA GLY A 89 5.87 22.39 -11.20
C GLY A 89 7.18 22.02 -10.49
N ALA A 90 7.83 22.98 -9.83
CA ALA A 90 9.04 22.75 -9.06
C ALA A 90 8.79 21.83 -7.85
N LEU A 91 7.66 21.99 -7.15
CA LEU A 91 7.25 21.12 -6.04
C LEU A 91 6.99 19.68 -6.52
N MET A 92 6.27 19.51 -7.64
CA MET A 92 6.09 18.17 -8.23
C MET A 92 7.42 17.52 -8.61
N LEU A 93 8.34 18.27 -9.23
CA LEU A 93 9.67 17.76 -9.57
C LEU A 93 10.48 17.38 -8.33
N LEU A 94 10.46 18.22 -7.29
CA LEU A 94 11.18 17.96 -6.05
C LEU A 94 10.66 16.69 -5.37
N GLN A 95 9.34 16.51 -5.32
CA GLN A 95 8.74 15.29 -4.80
C GLN A 95 9.10 14.07 -5.65
N ALA A 96 9.03 14.16 -6.98
CA ALA A 96 9.42 13.07 -7.87
C ALA A 96 10.90 12.67 -7.69
N ILE A 97 11.80 13.64 -7.54
CA ILE A 97 13.23 13.39 -7.26
C ILE A 97 13.41 12.77 -5.88
N PHE A 98 12.71 13.26 -4.86
CA PHE A 98 12.76 12.72 -3.50
C PHE A 98 12.33 11.24 -3.46
N PHE A 99 11.22 10.90 -4.15
CA PHE A 99 10.75 9.52 -4.27
C PHE A 99 11.73 8.62 -5.02
N LYS A 100 12.31 9.12 -6.12
CA LYS A 100 13.34 8.38 -6.86
C LYS A 100 14.59 8.14 -6.00
N ALA A 101 15.01 9.11 -5.21
CA ALA A 101 16.19 9.01 -4.35
C ALA A 101 16.02 8.02 -3.19
N HIS A 102 14.79 7.86 -2.68
CA HIS A 102 14.50 6.91 -1.60
C HIS A 102 14.26 5.48 -2.07
N GLY A 103 14.42 5.18 -3.37
CA GLY A 103 14.25 3.83 -3.90
C GLY A 103 12.80 3.35 -3.90
N TRP A 104 11.83 4.26 -3.96
CA TRP A 104 10.41 3.94 -4.11
C TRP A 104 10.03 3.66 -5.57
N PHE A 105 11.02 3.68 -6.47
CA PHE A 105 10.91 3.44 -7.91
C PHE A 105 11.62 2.14 -8.30
#